data_AF-A0A257LRC5-F1
#
_entry.id   AF-A0A257LRC5-F1
#
_cell.length_a   1.000
_cell.length_b   1.000
_cell.length_c   1.000
_cell.angle_alpha   90.00
_cell.angle_beta   90.00
_cell.angle_gamma   90.00
#
_symmetry.space_group_name_H-M   'P 1'
#
loop_
_entity.id
_entity.type
_entity.pdbx_description
1 polymer ?
#
loop_
_entity_poly.entity_id
_entity_poly.type
_entity_poly.pdbx_seq_one_letter_code
_entity_poly.pdbx_strand_id
1 'polypeptide(L)'
;MNGAALAAWWGLPFAGLLLSIALMPLLLPRFWHHHFGKVAAAWSLAVVGPMALQFGPGVAGHALWHMLLGEYLPFIVLLTALFTVSGGIHVRGNLHGSPGLNTAVLALGAVLASVMGTTGASVLLIRPLIRANDNRRHTVHVF
;
A
#
# COMPACT_ATOMS: atom_id res chain seq x y z
N MET A 1 -7.74 -8.97 23.85
CA MET A 1 -6.37 -9.20 24.36
C MET A 1 -5.69 -7.83 24.47
N ASN A 2 -4.98 -7.54 25.55
CA ASN A 2 -4.25 -6.27 25.68
C ASN A 2 -2.95 -6.34 24.87
N GLY A 3 -2.87 -5.58 23.77
CA GLY A 3 -1.71 -5.56 22.86
C GLY A 3 -0.37 -5.23 23.54
N ALA A 4 -0.41 -4.44 24.60
CA ALA A 4 0.77 -4.00 25.36
C ALA A 4 1.48 -5.12 26.15
N ALA A 5 0.84 -6.28 26.34
CA ALA A 5 1.42 -7.43 27.04
C ALA A 5 2.14 -8.41 26.09
N LEU A 6 2.07 -8.20 24.77
CA LEU A 6 2.78 -9.04 23.80
C LEU A 6 4.24 -8.61 23.72
N ALA A 7 5.12 -9.56 23.99
CA ALA A 7 6.56 -9.34 23.89
C ALA A 7 6.97 -9.01 22.44
N ALA A 8 8.00 -8.17 22.28
CA ALA A 8 8.41 -7.60 20.99
C ALA A 8 8.71 -8.64 19.89
N TRP A 9 9.00 -9.89 20.27
CA TRP A 9 9.27 -10.98 19.33
C TRP A 9 8.07 -11.33 18.44
N TRP A 10 6.83 -10.97 18.83
CA TRP A 10 5.64 -11.13 17.97
C TRP A 10 5.69 -10.27 16.69
N GLY A 11 6.51 -9.22 16.67
CA GLY A 11 6.75 -8.41 15.47
C GLY A 11 7.77 -9.03 14.49
N LEU A 12 8.49 -10.08 14.88
CA LEU A 12 9.55 -10.67 14.04
C LEU A 12 9.00 -11.21 12.71
N PRO A 13 7.87 -11.94 12.65
CA PRO A 13 7.34 -12.40 11.37
C PRO A 13 6.96 -11.26 10.43
N PHE A 14 6.45 -10.16 10.98
CA PHE A 14 6.14 -8.96 10.20
C PHE A 14 7.41 -8.30 9.65
N ALA A 15 8.43 -8.11 10.49
CA ALA A 15 9.72 -7.59 10.05
C ALA A 15 10.39 -8.51 9.00
N GLY A 16 10.31 -9.83 9.19
CA GLY A 16 10.80 -10.83 8.26
C GLY A 16 10.10 -10.78 6.91
N LEU A 17 8.78 -10.59 6.89
CA LEU A 17 8.01 -10.38 5.67
C LEU A 17 8.44 -9.09 4.95
N LEU A 18 8.58 -7.98 5.67
CA LEU A 18 9.03 -6.70 5.08
C LEU A 18 10.43 -6.80 4.49
N LEU A 19 11.38 -7.41 5.21
CA LEU A 19 12.73 -7.67 4.71
C LEU A 19 12.70 -8.58 3.47
N SER A 20 11.81 -9.58 3.45
CA SER A 20 11.64 -10.45 2.30
C SER A 20 11.18 -9.65 1.07
N ILE A 21 10.19 -8.77 1.23
CA ILE A 21 9.68 -7.91 0.15
C ILE A 21 10.73 -6.90 -0.31
N ALA A 22 11.58 -6.40 0.59
CA ALA A 22 12.63 -5.45 0.24
C ALA A 22 13.83 -6.10 -0.47
N LEU A 23 14.28 -7.27 0.00
CA LEU A 23 15.55 -7.87 -0.42
C LEU A 23 15.40 -8.97 -1.47
N MET A 24 14.40 -9.84 -1.35
CA MET A 24 14.27 -11.01 -2.25
C MET A 24 14.02 -10.66 -3.71
N PRO A 25 13.23 -9.63 -4.09
CA PRO A 25 13.09 -9.24 -5.49
C PRO A 25 14.42 -8.82 -6.12
N LEU A 26 15.34 -8.27 -5.30
CA LEU A 26 16.64 -7.77 -5.73
C LEU A 26 17.70 -8.89 -5.80
N LEU A 27 17.73 -9.75 -4.78
CA LEU A 27 18.74 -10.81 -4.64
C LEU A 27 18.37 -12.10 -5.40
N LEU A 28 17.08 -12.46 -5.41
CA LEU A 28 16.57 -13.72 -5.96
C LEU A 28 15.28 -13.50 -6.77
N PRO A 29 15.33 -12.74 -7.89
CA PRO A 29 14.13 -12.32 -8.61
C PRO A 29 13.27 -13.49 -9.10
N ARG A 30 13.89 -14.52 -9.71
CA ARG A 30 13.17 -15.67 -10.25
C ARG A 30 12.43 -16.46 -9.16
N PHE A 31 13.06 -16.64 -8.01
CA PHE A 31 12.42 -17.29 -6.86
C PHE A 31 11.27 -16.45 -6.34
N TRP A 32 11.49 -15.16 -6.13
CA TRP A 32 10.48 -14.25 -5.58
C TRP A 32 9.20 -14.21 -6.42
N HIS A 33 9.32 -14.03 -7.73
CA HIS A 33 8.15 -13.94 -8.61
C HIS A 33 7.30 -15.22 -8.61
N HIS A 34 7.90 -16.39 -8.39
CA HIS A 34 7.18 -17.66 -8.36
C HIS A 34 6.71 -18.07 -6.95
N HIS A 35 7.43 -17.66 -5.90
CA HIS A 35 7.24 -18.14 -4.53
C HIS A 35 6.82 -17.08 -3.52
N PHE A 36 6.59 -15.83 -3.93
CA PHE A 36 6.13 -14.76 -3.05
C PHE A 36 4.96 -15.20 -2.16
N GLY A 37 3.93 -15.82 -2.74
CA GLY A 37 2.77 -16.30 -1.97
C GLY A 37 3.13 -17.36 -0.92
N LYS A 38 4.11 -18.22 -1.21
CA LYS A 38 4.58 -19.24 -0.25
C LYS A 38 5.37 -18.61 0.90
N VAL A 39 6.21 -17.62 0.59
CA VAL A 39 6.98 -16.87 1.61
C VAL A 39 6.03 -16.08 2.50
N ALA A 40 5.04 -15.40 1.92
CA ALA A 40 4.02 -14.70 2.69
C ALA A 40 3.23 -15.66 3.59
N ALA A 41 2.77 -16.79 3.06
CA ALA A 41 2.06 -17.81 3.83
C ALA A 41 2.92 -18.38 4.97
N ALA A 42 4.22 -18.61 4.75
CA ALA A 42 5.13 -19.06 5.80
C ALA A 42 5.23 -18.05 6.95
N TRP A 43 5.39 -16.75 6.65
CA TRP A 43 5.40 -15.71 7.66
C TRP A 43 4.05 -15.54 8.37
N SER A 44 2.93 -15.65 7.64
CA SER A 44 1.59 -15.63 8.24
C SER A 44 1.38 -16.80 9.21
N LEU A 45 1.79 -18.01 8.83
CA LEU A 45 1.74 -19.18 9.69
C LEU A 45 2.66 -19.07 10.91
N ALA A 46 3.81 -18.40 10.76
CA ALA A 46 4.71 -18.11 11.88
C ALA A 46 4.10 -17.16 12.93
N VAL A 47 3.04 -16.41 12.59
CA VAL A 47 2.23 -15.66 13.58
C VAL A 47 1.06 -16.51 14.07
N VAL A 48 0.24 -17.02 13.13
CA VAL A 48 -1.01 -17.71 13.45
C VAL A 48 -0.78 -19.01 14.22
N GLY A 49 0.23 -19.79 13.83
CA GLY A 49 0.56 -21.07 14.45
C GLY A 49 0.87 -20.93 15.93
N PRO A 50 1.89 -20.14 16.32
CA PRO A 50 2.19 -19.89 17.73
C PRO A 50 1.02 -19.26 18.49
N MET A 51 0.19 -18.44 17.84
CA MET A 51 -0.98 -17.82 18.47
C MET A 51 -2.07 -18.84 18.77
N ALA A 52 -2.33 -19.76 17.84
CA ALA A 52 -3.26 -20.87 18.02
C ALA A 52 -2.77 -21.86 19.09
N LEU A 53 -1.46 -22.10 19.18
CA LEU A 53 -0.88 -22.98 20.19
C LEU A 53 -0.89 -22.37 21.60
N GLN A 54 -0.61 -21.07 21.74
CA GLN A 54 -0.53 -20.40 23.06
C GLN A 54 -1.90 -19.96 23.58
N PHE A 55 -2.78 -19.47 22.70
CA PHE A 55 -4.06 -18.87 23.09
C PHE A 55 -5.28 -19.69 22.66
N GLY A 56 -5.05 -20.81 21.97
CA GLY A 56 -6.08 -21.72 21.47
C GLY A 56 -6.55 -21.38 20.05
N PRO A 57 -6.99 -22.41 19.29
CA PRO A 57 -7.39 -22.23 17.89
C PRO A 57 -8.63 -21.35 17.73
N GLY A 58 -9.55 -21.33 18.70
CA GLY A 58 -10.74 -20.48 18.66
C GLY A 58 -10.42 -18.99 18.74
N VAL A 59 -9.47 -18.60 19.59
CA VAL A 59 -9.02 -17.20 19.73
C VAL A 59 -8.28 -16.76 18.47
N ALA A 60 -7.36 -17.60 17.98
CA ALA A 60 -6.62 -17.31 16.75
C ALA A 60 -7.54 -17.21 15.53
N GLY A 61 -8.52 -18.11 15.41
CA GLY A 61 -9.52 -18.09 14.35
C GLY A 61 -10.40 -16.84 14.41
N HIS A 62 -10.87 -16.45 15.60
CA HIS A 62 -11.66 -15.22 15.76
C HIS A 62 -10.86 -13.97 15.38
N ALA A 63 -9.60 -13.86 15.81
CA ALA A 63 -8.73 -12.75 15.46
C ALA A 63 -8.48 -12.68 13.94
N LEU A 64 -8.22 -13.83 13.30
CA LEU A 64 -8.08 -13.92 11.85
C LEU A 64 -9.36 -13.49 11.12
N TRP A 65 -10.52 -13.95 11.58
CA TRP A 65 -11.79 -13.62 10.96
C TRP A 65 -12.12 -12.13 11.11
N HIS A 66 -11.89 -11.57 12.29
CA HIS A 66 -12.05 -10.15 12.56
C HIS A 66 -11.12 -9.32 11.67
N MET A 67 -9.85 -9.70 11.53
CA MET A 67 -8.92 -9.03 10.62
C MET A 67 -9.36 -9.14 9.16
N LEU A 68 -9.74 -10.34 8.70
CA LEU A 68 -10.12 -10.57 7.29
C LEU A 68 -11.40 -9.84 6.90
N LEU A 69 -12.44 -9.93 7.73
CA LEU A 69 -13.75 -9.35 7.41
C LEU A 69 -13.96 -7.94 7.94
N GLY A 70 -13.37 -7.61 9.07
CA GLY A 70 -13.52 -6.29 9.71
C GLY A 70 -12.56 -5.25 9.18
N GLU A 71 -11.37 -5.65 8.73
CA GLU A 71 -10.33 -4.71 8.31
C GLU A 71 -9.96 -4.89 6.83
N TYR A 72 -9.57 -6.11 6.44
CA TYR A 72 -9.04 -6.37 5.11
C TYR A 72 -10.09 -6.23 4.02
N LEU A 73 -11.25 -6.88 4.17
CA LEU A 73 -12.31 -6.81 3.16
C LEU A 73 -12.85 -5.37 2.98
N PRO A 74 -13.18 -4.61 4.04
CA PRO A 74 -13.59 -3.21 3.90
C PRO A 74 -12.51 -2.34 3.26
N PHE A 75 -11.23 -2.58 3.59
CA PHE A 75 -10.12 -1.89 2.96
C PHE A 75 -10.03 -2.17 1.45
N ILE A 76 -10.17 -3.43 1.03
CA ILE A 76 -10.18 -3.79 -0.40
C ILE A 76 -11.39 -3.17 -1.13
N VAL A 77 -12.57 -3.19 -0.50
CA VAL A 77 -13.77 -2.56 -1.06
C VAL A 77 -13.57 -1.05 -1.21
N LEU A 78 -13.01 -0.39 -0.19
CA LEU A 78 -12.65 1.03 -0.23
C LEU A 78 -11.68 1.33 -1.36
N LEU A 79 -10.59 0.58 -1.49
CA LEU A 79 -9.62 0.75 -2.58
C LEU A 79 -10.27 0.55 -3.96
N THR A 80 -11.16 -0.43 -4.09
CA THR A 80 -11.87 -0.72 -5.34
C THR A 80 -12.82 0.43 -5.71
N ALA A 81 -13.59 0.94 -4.74
CA ALA A 81 -14.45 2.10 -4.93
C ALA A 81 -13.64 3.34 -5.33
N LEU A 82 -12.53 3.59 -4.63
CA LEU A 82 -11.62 4.69 -4.89
C LEU A 82 -11.01 4.63 -6.28
N PHE A 83 -10.56 3.45 -6.71
CA PHE A 83 -10.04 3.22 -8.05
C PHE A 83 -11.11 3.43 -9.12
N THR A 84 -12.33 2.93 -8.88
CA THR A 84 -13.44 3.04 -9.83
C THR A 84 -13.89 4.49 -10.02
N VAL A 85 -14.09 5.23 -8.90
CA VAL A 85 -14.48 6.63 -8.90
C VAL A 85 -13.37 7.51 -9.49
N SER A 86 -12.13 7.36 -9.01
CA SER A 86 -11.01 8.19 -9.47
C SER A 86 -10.65 7.90 -10.93
N GLY A 87 -10.74 6.65 -11.38
CA GLY A 87 -10.50 6.25 -12.76
C GLY A 87 -11.51 6.82 -13.76
N GLY A 88 -12.74 7.08 -13.31
CA GLY A 88 -13.79 7.75 -14.09
C GLY A 88 -13.66 9.27 -14.16
N ILE A 89 -12.87 9.90 -13.28
CA ILE A 89 -12.68 11.35 -13.26
C ILE A 89 -11.66 11.73 -14.34
N HIS A 90 -12.13 12.44 -15.36
CA HIS A 90 -11.29 12.97 -16.43
C HIS A 90 -11.17 14.49 -16.32
N VAL A 91 -10.02 14.95 -15.81
CA VAL A 91 -9.70 16.38 -15.76
C VAL A 91 -9.17 16.82 -17.13
N ARG A 92 -9.93 17.64 -17.86
CA ARG A 92 -9.51 18.28 -19.10
C ARG A 92 -9.04 19.72 -18.82
N GLY A 93 -7.93 20.11 -19.45
CA GLY A 93 -7.42 21.47 -19.41
C GLY A 93 -6.10 21.60 -20.17
N ASN A 94 -5.78 22.81 -20.64
CA ASN A 94 -4.47 23.15 -21.22
C ASN A 94 -3.51 23.60 -20.10
N LEU A 95 -3.16 22.65 -19.23
CA LEU A 95 -2.28 22.88 -18.09
C LEU A 95 -0.84 23.03 -18.61
N HIS A 96 -0.24 24.21 -18.45
CA HIS A 96 1.18 24.41 -18.76
C HIS A 96 2.05 23.98 -17.57
N GLY A 97 3.01 23.10 -17.81
CA GLY A 97 3.92 22.53 -16.81
C GLY A 97 4.96 23.51 -16.24
N SER A 98 4.51 24.62 -15.67
CA SER A 98 5.34 25.55 -14.92
C SER A 98 5.66 24.99 -13.52
N PRO A 99 6.80 25.36 -12.90
CA PRO A 99 7.13 24.93 -11.54
C PRO A 99 6.03 25.25 -10.53
N GLY A 100 5.41 26.45 -10.62
CA GLY A 100 4.34 26.86 -9.73
C GLY A 100 3.08 25.98 -9.86
N LEU A 101 2.68 25.63 -11.08
CA LEU A 101 1.53 24.76 -11.30
C LEU A 101 1.78 23.35 -10.75
N ASN A 102 2.96 22.78 -11.01
CA ASN A 102 3.30 21.45 -10.49
C ASN A 102 3.30 21.43 -8.96
N THR A 103 3.87 22.46 -8.32
CA THR A 103 3.83 22.57 -6.86
C THR A 103 2.39 22.70 -6.35
N ALA A 104 1.52 23.45 -7.02
CA ALA A 104 0.10 23.54 -6.66
C ALA A 104 -0.62 22.20 -6.81
N VAL A 105 -0.35 21.44 -7.87
CA VAL A 105 -0.89 20.08 -8.07
C VAL A 105 -0.41 19.12 -6.97
N LEU A 106 0.87 19.20 -6.58
CA LEU A 106 1.42 18.38 -5.49
C LEU A 106 0.81 18.78 -4.13
N ALA A 107 0.65 20.08 -3.86
CA ALA A 107 0.00 20.57 -2.65
C ALA A 107 -1.47 20.11 -2.58
N LEU A 108 -2.20 20.19 -3.69
CA LEU A 108 -3.54 19.64 -3.80
C LEU A 108 -3.54 18.13 -3.53
N GLY A 109 -2.58 17.38 -4.09
CA GLY A 109 -2.42 15.95 -3.82
C GLY A 109 -2.17 15.63 -2.36
N ALA A 110 -1.37 16.44 -1.66
CA ALA A 110 -1.14 16.29 -0.23
C ALA A 110 -2.43 16.49 0.59
N VAL A 111 -3.22 17.53 0.26
CA VAL A 111 -4.51 17.79 0.91
C VAL A 111 -5.50 16.66 0.64
N LEU A 112 -5.61 16.21 -0.62
CA LEU A 112 -6.49 15.10 -1.00
C LEU A 112 -6.08 13.79 -0.31
N ALA A 113 -4.78 13.53 -0.17
CA ALA A 113 -4.26 12.35 0.49
C ALA A 113 -4.69 12.25 1.96
N SER A 114 -4.92 13.38 2.65
CA SER A 114 -5.45 13.39 4.02
C SER A 114 -6.91 12.94 4.12
N VAL A 115 -7.68 13.01 3.03
CA VAL A 115 -9.12 12.64 3.02
C VAL A 115 -9.33 11.25 2.41
N MET A 116 -8.73 10.98 1.25
CA MET A 116 -8.98 9.76 0.48
C MET A 116 -7.79 8.77 0.51
N GLY A 117 -6.71 9.11 1.23
CA GLY A 117 -5.47 8.34 1.26
C GLY A 117 -4.52 8.66 0.10
N THR A 118 -3.22 8.39 0.30
CA THR A 118 -2.15 8.65 -0.69
C THR A 118 -2.36 7.88 -1.99
N THR A 119 -2.85 6.65 -1.92
CA THR A 119 -3.16 5.82 -3.08
C THR A 119 -4.25 6.45 -3.96
N GLY A 120 -5.34 6.93 -3.35
CA GLY A 120 -6.44 7.57 -4.08
C GLY A 120 -6.05 8.87 -4.74
N ALA A 121 -5.41 9.76 -3.96
CA ALA A 121 -4.94 11.04 -4.46
C ALA A 121 -3.97 10.87 -5.65
N SER A 122 -3.06 9.89 -5.57
CA SER A 122 -2.13 9.58 -6.65
C SER A 122 -2.84 9.09 -7.91
N VAL A 123 -3.79 8.14 -7.78
CA VAL A 123 -4.56 7.62 -8.93
C VAL A 123 -5.38 8.72 -9.61
N LEU A 124 -5.95 9.65 -8.84
CA LEU A 124 -6.71 10.78 -9.37
C LEU A 124 -5.82 11.78 -10.13
N LEU A 125 -4.67 12.13 -9.56
CA LEU A 125 -3.82 13.22 -10.05
C LEU A 125 -2.76 12.81 -11.06
N ILE A 126 -2.45 11.51 -11.20
CA ILE A 126 -1.36 11.07 -12.08
C ILE A 126 -1.58 11.46 -13.54
N ARG A 127 -2.82 11.35 -14.05
CA ARG A 127 -3.13 11.74 -15.44
C ARG A 127 -3.03 13.26 -15.65
N PRO A 128 -3.62 14.13 -14.80
CA PRO A 128 -3.40 15.57 -14.85
C PRO A 128 -1.94 15.97 -14.78
N LEU A 129 -1.16 15.37 -13.87
CA LEU A 129 0.24 15.71 -13.67
C LEU A 129 1.09 15.36 -14.90
N ILE A 130 0.89 14.18 -15.48
CA ILE A 130 1.57 13.76 -16.71
C ILE A 130 1.19 14.70 -17.85
N ARG A 131 -0.09 15.04 -18.02
CA ARG A 131 -0.56 15.92 -19.09
C ARG A 131 -0.02 17.34 -18.94
N ALA A 132 0.03 17.88 -17.73
CA ALA A 132 0.60 19.21 -17.49
C ALA A 132 2.08 19.29 -17.91
N ASN A 133 2.81 18.18 -17.86
CA ASN A 133 4.23 18.10 -18.18
C ASN A 133 4.52 17.47 -19.56
N ASP A 134 3.52 17.28 -20.42
CA ASP A 134 3.68 16.59 -21.70
C ASP A 134 4.65 17.29 -22.67
N ASN A 135 4.69 18.63 -22.63
CA ASN A 135 5.53 19.46 -23.48
C ASN A 135 6.96 19.64 -22.94
N ARG A 136 7.31 18.96 -21.85
CA ARG A 136 8.62 19.10 -21.18
C ARG A 136 9.68 18.27 -21.90
N ARG A 137 10.49 18.93 -22.74
CA ARG A 137 11.58 18.28 -23.51
C ARG A 137 12.79 17.84 -22.67
N HIS A 138 13.03 18.48 -21.53
CA HIS A 138 14.18 18.21 -20.68
C HIS A 138 13.74 17.57 -19.35
N THR A 139 14.06 16.29 -19.19
CA THR A 139 13.85 15.45 -17.99
C THR A 139 15.12 15.38 -17.13
N VAL A 140 15.79 16.52 -16.94
CA VAL A 140 16.97 16.61 -16.08
C VAL A 140 16.67 17.51 -14.88
N HIS A 141 17.19 17.14 -13.71
CA HIS A 141 17.25 18.03 -12.56
C HIS A 141 18.19 19.18 -12.92
N VAL A 142 17.61 20.34 -13.26
CA VAL A 142 18.40 21.56 -13.42
C VAL A 142 18.71 22.04 -12.01
N PHE A 143 19.99 22.03 -11.67
CA PHE A 143 20.51 22.61 -10.42
C PHE A 143 20.29 24.12 -10.39
#